data_AF-A0A931YEZ2-F1
#
_entry.id   AF-A0A931YEZ2-F1
#
_cell.length_a   1.000
_cell.length_b   1.000
_cell.length_c   1.000
_cell.angle_alpha   90.00
_cell.angle_beta   90.00
_cell.angle_gamma   90.00
#
_symmetry.space_group_name_H-M   'P 1'
#
loop_
_entity.id
_entity.type
_entity.pdbx_description
1 polymer ?
#
loop_
_entity_poly.entity_id
_entity_poly.type
_entity_poly.pdbx_seq_one_letter_code
_entity_poly.pdbx_strand_id
1 'polypeptide(L)' 'MRTTIELTDEHRAALLELAARRGEKGFSALIAEALDAYLKGVAEADERRKAAAGLRGTLRGKDLEALRVATRAIRERWR' A
#
# COMPACT_ATOMS: atom_id res chain seq x y z
N MET A 1 -19.89 -14.75 -7.30
CA MET A 1 -21.21 -14.10 -7.11
C MET A 1 -21.37 -13.02 -8.17
N ARG A 2 -22.57 -12.82 -8.73
CA ARG A 2 -22.82 -11.70 -9.65
C ARG A 2 -23.30 -10.50 -8.86
N THR A 3 -22.57 -9.40 -8.98
CA THR A 3 -22.90 -8.12 -8.35
C THR A 3 -22.94 -7.05 -9.42
N THR A 4 -23.95 -6.19 -9.39
CA THR A 4 -24.01 -5.00 -10.23
C THR A 4 -23.38 -3.85 -9.47
N ILE A 5 -22.47 -3.12 -10.11
CA ILE A 5 -21.82 -1.94 -9.58
C ILE A 5 -22.01 -0.80 -10.57
N GLU A 6 -22.12 0.42 -10.08
CA GLU A 6 -22.19 1.62 -10.91
C GLU A 6 -20.78 2.04 -11.32
N LEU A 7 -20.62 2.38 -12.60
CA LEU A 7 -19.38 2.90 -13.16
C LEU A 7 -19.73 4.15 -13.98
N THR A 8 -18.85 5.14 -13.98
CA THR A 8 -18.97 6.25 -14.94
C THR A 8 -18.66 5.74 -16.35
N ASP A 9 -19.16 6.45 -17.35
CA ASP A 9 -18.90 6.11 -18.75
C ASP A 9 -17.40 6.14 -19.08
N GLU A 10 -16.65 7.07 -18.47
CA GLU A 10 -15.20 7.18 -18.61
C GLU A 10 -14.48 5.96 -18.02
N HIS A 11 -14.86 5.53 -16.81
CA HIS A 11 -14.29 4.33 -16.20
C HIS A 11 -14.58 3.08 -17.04
N ARG A 12 -15.81 2.95 -17.54
CA ARG A 12 -16.20 1.84 -18.39
C ARG A 12 -15.39 1.83 -19.70
N ALA A 13 -15.22 2.99 -20.34
CA ALA A 13 -14.43 3.13 -21.56
C ALA A 13 -12.96 2.74 -21.33
N ALA A 14 -12.34 3.26 -20.27
CA ALA A 14 -10.95 2.95 -19.93
C ALA A 14 -10.73 1.46 -19.63
N LEU A 15 -11.67 0.83 -18.92
CA LEU A 15 -11.63 -0.60 -18.62
C LEU A 15 -11.77 -1.47 -19.88
N LEU A 16 -12.65 -1.07 -20.81
CA LEU A 16 -12.79 -1.75 -22.10
C LEU A 16 -11.54 -1.63 -22.96
N GLU A 17 -10.94 -0.43 -23.02
CA GLU A 17 -9.69 -0.20 -23.74
C GLU A 17 -8.55 -1.06 -23.17
N LEU A 18 -8.44 -1.11 -21.84
CA LEU A 18 -7.42 -1.93 -21.17
C LEU A 18 -7.64 -3.43 -21.40
N ALA A 19 -8.90 -3.89 -21.37
CA ALA A 19 -9.24 -5.28 -21.66
C ALA A 19 -8.88 -5.66 -23.10
N ALA A 20 -9.23 -4.80 -24.06
CA ALA A 20 -8.89 -5.00 -25.47
C ALA A 20 -7.38 -5.09 -25.69
N ARG A 21 -6.59 -4.22 -25.04
CA ARG A 21 -5.12 -4.25 -25.08
C ARG A 21 -4.54 -5.55 -24.52
N ARG A 22 -5.20 -6.17 -23.53
CA ARG A 22 -4.78 -7.46 -22.96
C ARG A 22 -5.36 -8.68 -23.69
N GLY A 23 -6.17 -8.49 -24.74
CA GLY A 23 -6.82 -9.59 -25.47
C GLY A 23 -7.96 -10.26 -24.69
N GLU A 24 -8.49 -9.58 -23.66
CA GLU A 24 -9.58 -10.09 -22.83
C GLU A 24 -10.95 -9.81 -23.48
N LYS A 25 -11.89 -10.73 -23.33
CA LYS A 25 -13.26 -10.59 -23.89
C LYS A 25 -14.10 -9.50 -23.19
N GLY A 26 -13.63 -8.97 -22.06
CA GLY A 26 -14.28 -7.92 -21.28
C GLY A 26 -13.42 -7.52 -20.07
N PHE A 27 -13.91 -6.58 -19.26
CA PHE A 27 -13.13 -6.04 -18.13
C PHE A 27 -13.35 -6.76 -16.79
N SER A 28 -14.12 -7.85 -16.75
CA SER A 28 -14.41 -8.55 -15.48
C SER A 28 -13.16 -9.08 -14.79
N ALA A 29 -12.20 -9.62 -15.55
CA ALA A 29 -10.92 -10.08 -15.00
C ALA A 29 -10.10 -8.91 -14.41
N LEU A 30 -10.08 -7.76 -15.10
CA LEU A 30 -9.43 -6.54 -14.61
C LEU A 30 -10.05 -6.04 -13.30
N ILE A 31 -11.38 -6.07 -13.18
CA ILE A 31 -12.06 -5.68 -11.95
C ILE A 31 -11.71 -6.63 -10.81
N ALA A 32 -11.66 -7.94 -11.05
CA ALA A 32 -11.25 -8.90 -10.04
C ALA A 32 -9.82 -8.64 -9.56
N GLU A 33 -8.87 -8.48 -10.49
CA GLU A 33 -7.47 -8.12 -10.16
C GLU A 33 -7.37 -6.82 -9.36
N ALA A 34 -8.13 -5.80 -9.75
CA ALA A 34 -8.12 -4.51 -9.07
C ALA A 34 -8.67 -4.62 -7.64
N LEU A 35 -9.75 -5.39 -7.45
CA LEU A 35 -10.32 -5.65 -6.12
C LEU A 35 -9.35 -6.42 -5.23
N ASP A 36 -8.70 -7.46 -5.74
CA ASP A 36 -7.71 -8.23 -5.00
C ASP A 36 -6.53 -7.35 -4.58
N ALA A 37 -6.01 -6.53 -5.50
CA ALA A 37 -4.92 -5.60 -5.22
C ALA A 37 -5.32 -4.55 -4.17
N TYR A 38 -6.53 -3.99 -4.29
CA TYR A 38 -7.05 -3.02 -3.34
C TYR A 38 -7.21 -3.61 -1.94
N LEU A 39 -7.88 -4.76 -1.82
CA LEU A 39 -8.15 -5.40 -0.53
C LEU A 39 -6.85 -5.84 0.15
N LYS A 40 -5.91 -6.40 -0.60
CA LYS A 40 -4.58 -6.74 -0.10
C LYS A 40 -3.84 -5.50 0.40
N GLY A 41 -3.85 -4.42 -0.38
CA GLY A 41 -3.21 -3.16 0.00
C GLY A 41 -3.81 -2.54 1.26
N VAL A 42 -5.14 -2.61 1.43
CA VAL A 42 -5.84 -2.14 2.64
C VAL A 42 -5.43 -2.96 3.86
N ALA A 43 -5.41 -4.29 3.76
CA ALA A 43 -5.00 -5.18 4.84
C ALA A 43 -3.54 -4.93 5.25
N GLU A 44 -2.62 -4.85 4.28
CA GLU A 44 -1.22 -4.58 4.54
C GLU A 44 -0.97 -3.17 5.11
N ALA A 45 -1.75 -2.17 4.69
CA ALA A 45 -1.67 -0.83 5.25
C ALA A 45 -2.11 -0.80 6.72
N ASP A 46 -3.16 -1.54 7.07
CA ASP A 46 -3.63 -1.62 8.45
C ASP A 46 -2.62 -2.34 9.35
N GLU A 47 -2.07 -3.48 8.90
CA GLU A 47 -1.03 -4.20 9.62
C GLU A 47 0.25 -3.38 9.78
N ARG A 48 0.67 -2.65 8.74
CA ARG A 48 1.81 -1.72 8.84
C ARG A 48 1.54 -0.60 9.86
N ARG A 49 0.32 -0.05 9.89
CA ARG A 49 -0.05 0.96 10.91
C ARG A 49 -0.03 0.39 12.32
N LYS A 50 -0.59 -0.81 12.52
CA LYS A 50 -0.55 -1.50 13.82
C LYS A 50 0.87 -1.81 14.27
N ALA A 51 1.70 -2.34 13.37
CA ALA A 51 3.11 -2.59 13.66
C ALA A 51 3.85 -1.30 14.04
N ALA A 52 3.68 -0.23 13.26
CA ALA A 52 4.29 1.07 13.56
C ALA A 52 3.80 1.66 14.88
N ALA A 53 2.50 1.56 15.18
CA ALA A 53 1.93 1.98 16.46
C ALA A 53 2.51 1.16 17.63
N GLY A 54 2.66 -0.15 17.44
CA GLY A 54 3.24 -1.06 18.41
C GLY A 54 4.72 -0.80 18.69
N LEU A 55 5.47 -0.22 17.75
CA LEU A 55 6.86 0.19 17.98
C LEU A 55 6.99 1.41 18.91
N ARG A 56 5.93 2.22 19.06
CA ARG A 56 5.96 3.43 19.89
C ARG A 56 6.23 3.06 21.35
N GLY A 57 7.36 3.52 21.89
CA GLY A 57 7.74 3.29 23.28
C GLY A 57 8.41 1.94 23.56
N THR A 58 8.73 1.14 22.53
CA THR A 58 9.40 -0.17 22.71
C THR A 58 10.93 -0.09 22.79
N LEU A 59 11.51 1.06 22.46
CA LEU A 59 12.96 1.24 22.50
C LEU A 59 13.45 1.29 23.95
N ARG A 60 14.31 0.34 24.33
CA ARG A 60 14.85 0.25 25.69
C ARG A 60 15.88 1.35 25.92
N GLY A 61 16.05 1.80 27.17
CA GLY A 61 16.91 2.96 27.50
C GLY A 61 18.35 2.85 26.98
N LYS A 62 18.95 1.65 27.01
CA LYS A 62 20.30 1.43 26.45
C LYS A 62 20.36 1.59 24.93
N ASP A 63 19.31 1.16 24.22
CA ASP A 63 19.23 1.20 22.77
C ASP A 63 18.91 2.63 22.29
N LEU A 64 18.14 3.37 23.08
CA LEU A 64 17.89 4.80 22.89
C LEU A 64 19.19 5.62 22.95
N GLU A 65 20.01 5.42 23.98
CA GLU A 65 21.26 6.16 24.13
C GLU A 65 22.29 5.80 23.04
N ALA A 66 22.41 4.52 22.70
CA ALA A 66 23.25 4.09 21.57
C ALA A 66 22.82 4.77 20.25
N LEU A 67 21.51 4.81 19.98
CA LEU A 67 20.96 5.48 18.80
C LEU A 67 21.22 6.99 18.81
N ARG A 68 21.09 7.65 19.97
CA ARG A 68 21.38 9.08 20.14
C ARG A 68 22.84 9.41 19.86
N VAL A 69 23.77 8.62 20.40
CA VAL A 69 25.21 8.79 20.18
C VAL A 69 25.55 8.61 18.70
N ALA A 70 25.06 7.55 18.06
CA ALA A 70 25.30 7.31 16.63
C ALA A 70 24.76 8.44 15.74
N THR A 71 23.54 8.91 16.02
CA THR A 71 22.92 10.02 15.26
C THR A 71 23.69 11.33 15.42
N ARG A 72 24.20 11.62 16.62
CA ARG A 72 25.04 12.80 16.88
C ARG A 72 26.34 12.74 16.08
N ALA A 73 27.04 11.60 16.12
CA ALA A 73 28.30 11.41 15.39
C ALA A 73 28.13 11.59 13.87
N ILE A 74 27.01 11.12 13.29
CA ILE A 74 26.71 11.33 11.86
C ILE A 74 26.48 12.82 11.57
N ARG A 75 25.68 13.51 12.38
CA ARG A 75 25.39 14.94 12.19
C ARG A 75 26.62 15.83 12.31
N GLU A 76 27.50 15.53 13.25
CA GLU A 76 28.75 16.28 13.43
C GLU A 76 29.70 16.12 12.25
N ARG A 77 29.66 14.96 11.58
CA ARG A 77 30.52 14.64 10.43
C ARG A 77 29.99 15.15 9.09
N TRP A 78 28.73 15.59 9.04
CA TRP A 78 28.09 16.17 7.85
C TRP A 78 28.16 17.70 7.82
N ARG A 79 28.62 18.31 8.92
CA ARG A 79 28.91 19.75 9.00
C ARG A 79 30.37 19.99 8.65
#